data_AF-A0A2T1E2K9-F1
#
_entry.id   AF-A0A2T1E2K9-F1
#
_cell.length_a   1.000
_cell.length_b   1.000
_cell.length_c   1.000
_cell.angle_alpha   90.00
_cell.angle_beta   90.00
_cell.angle_gamma   90.00
#
_symmetry.space_group_name_H-M   'P 1'
#
loop_
_entity.id
_entity.type
_entity.pdbx_description
1 polymer ?
#
loop_
_entity_poly.entity_id
_entity_poly.type
_entity_poly.pdbx_seq_one_letter_code
_entity_poly.pdbx_strand_id
1 'polypeptide(L)' 'MKVYDPDHLDEEERYLIVGESNQGRLLIVSYTEKRNSIRLISAREVTRSEREAYEEG' A
#
# COMPACT_ATOMS: atom_id res chain seq x y z
N MET A 1 26.73 -21.49 -5.44
CA MET A 1 25.55 -22.20 -4.91
C MET A 1 24.48 -21.15 -4.65
N LYS A 2 23.60 -20.90 -5.63
CA LYS A 2 22.45 -20.02 -5.45
C LYS A 2 21.30 -20.90 -4.97
N VAL A 3 20.85 -20.66 -3.74
CA VAL A 3 19.63 -21.27 -3.21
C VAL A 3 18.48 -20.52 -3.89
N TYR A 4 17.77 -21.22 -4.76
CA TYR A 4 16.52 -20.74 -5.33
C TYR A 4 15.44 -20.98 -4.27
N ASP A 5 14.96 -19.91 -3.64
CA ASP A 5 13.70 -19.92 -2.90
C ASP A 5 12.55 -19.91 -3.92
N PRO A 6 11.75 -20.97 -4.02
CA PRO A 6 10.60 -20.99 -4.92
C PRO A 6 9.47 -20.05 -4.49
N ASP A 7 9.54 -19.45 -3.30
CA ASP A 7 8.58 -18.46 -2.79
C ASP A 7 8.88 -17.01 -3.21
N HIS A 8 9.98 -16.74 -3.92
CA HIS A 8 10.35 -15.39 -4.37
C HIS A 8 9.83 -15.07 -5.79
N LEU A 9 8.61 -15.50 -6.12
CA LEU A 9 7.99 -15.37 -7.44
C LEU A 9 6.67 -14.61 -7.46
N ASP A 10 6.46 -13.69 -6.52
CA ASP A 10 5.43 -12.67 -6.67
C ASP A 10 6.02 -11.29 -6.31
N GLU A 11 6.85 -10.76 -7.21
CA GLU A 11 6.98 -9.31 -7.40
C GLU A 11 5.63 -8.73 -7.89
N GLU A 12 4.53 -9.01 -7.17
CA GLU A 12 3.33 -8.21 -7.30
C GLU A 12 3.70 -6.84 -6.73
N GLU A 13 3.98 -5.88 -7.62
CA GLU A 13 4.23 -4.49 -7.24
C GLU A 13 3.09 -4.04 -6.34
N ARG A 14 3.41 -3.86 -5.05
CA ARG A 14 2.46 -3.40 -4.05
C ARG A 14 2.56 -1.89 -4.00
N TYR A 15 1.50 -1.27 -4.47
CA TYR A 15 1.33 0.16 -4.45
C TYR A 15 0.62 0.58 -3.16
N LEU A 16 1.07 1.70 -2.60
CA LEU A 16 0.43 2.36 -1.47
C LEU A 16 -0.05 3.72 -1.95
N ILE A 17 -1.34 4.00 -1.81
CA ILE A 17 -1.89 5.35 -1.99
C ILE A 17 -2.31 5.90 -0.65
N VAL A 18 -2.05 7.18 -0.46
CA VAL A 18 -2.57 7.96 0.66
C VAL A 18 -3.62 8.90 0.09
N GLY A 19 -4.83 8.83 0.62
CA GLY A 19 -5.94 9.68 0.20
C GLY A 19 -6.67 10.24 1.41
N GLU A 20 -7.30 11.40 1.25
CA GLU A 20 -8.14 11.99 2.28
C GLU A 20 -9.62 11.63 2.03
N SER A 21 -10.28 11.14 3.06
CA SER A 21 -11.73 10.94 3.08
C SER A 21 -12.45 12.28 3.07
N ASN A 22 -13.69 12.31 2.58
CA ASN A 22 -14.55 13.50 2.61
C ASN A 22 -14.84 14.05 4.03
N GLN A 23 -14.52 13.27 5.08
CA GLN A 23 -14.57 13.70 6.49
C GLN A 23 -13.23 14.21 7.04
N GLY A 24 -12.22 14.42 6.19
CA GLY A 24 -10.89 14.89 6.59
C GLY A 24 -10.00 13.81 7.25
N ARG A 25 -10.30 12.53 7.00
CA ARG A 25 -9.54 11.39 7.55
C ARG A 25 -8.59 10.85 6.49
N LEU A 26 -7.29 10.80 6.79
CA LEU A 26 -6.32 10.18 5.90
C LEU A 26 -6.50 8.66 5.90
N LEU A 27 -6.41 8.06 4.73
CA LEU A 27 -6.55 6.64 4.48
C LEU A 27 -5.32 6.17 3.70
N ILE A 28 -4.70 5.10 4.17
CA ILE A 28 -3.68 4.36 3.42
C ILE A 28 -4.35 3.14 2.81
N VAL A 29 -4.24 3.01 1.50
CA VAL A 29 -4.73 1.86 0.75
C VAL A 29 -3.57 1.17 0.07
N SER A 30 -3.40 -0.12 0.37
CA SER A 30 -2.47 -0.99 -0.34
C SER A 30 -3.21 -1.74 -1.44
N TYR A 31 -2.65 -1.73 -2.63
CA TYR A 31 -3.20 -2.44 -3.78
C TYR A 31 -2.07 -3.03 -4.62
N THR A 32 -2.43 -3.96 -5.49
CA THR A 32 -1.54 -4.44 -6.54
C THR A 32 -2.22 -4.24 -7.88
N GLU A 33 -1.42 -3.91 -8.88
CA GLU A 33 -1.86 -3.81 -10.26
C GLU A 33 -1.42 -5.06 -11.02
N LYS A 34 -2.38 -5.76 -11.63
CA LYS A 34 -2.10 -6.96 -12.42
C LYS A 34 -2.73 -6.87 -13.79
N ARG A 35 -1.89 -6.69 -14.82
CA ARG A 35 -2.16 -6.77 -16.27
C ARG A 35 -3.30 -5.91 -16.86
N ASN A 36 -4.27 -5.46 -16.07
CA ASN A 36 -5.32 -4.50 -16.37
C ASN A 36 -6.32 -4.30 -15.21
N SER A 37 -6.08 -4.91 -14.04
CA SER A 37 -6.98 -4.84 -12.90
C SER A 37 -6.23 -4.36 -11.66
N ILE A 38 -6.88 -3.46 -10.92
CA ILE A 38 -6.43 -3.02 -9.60
C ILE A 38 -7.09 -3.93 -8.56
N ARG A 39 -6.29 -4.66 -7.79
CA ARG A 39 -6.77 -5.44 -6.65
C ARG A 39 -6.40 -4.71 -5.37
N LEU A 40 -7.41 -4.24 -4.65
CA LEU A 40 -7.23 -3.73 -3.30
C LEU A 40 -6.85 -4.88 -2.36
N ILE A 41 -5.76 -4.71 -1.62
CA ILE A 41 -5.27 -5.68 -0.63
C ILE A 41 -5.79 -5.30 0.76
N SER A 42 -5.61 -4.03 1.14
CA SER A 42 -6.07 -3.50 2.43
C SER A 42 -6.30 -2.00 2.36
N ALA A 43 -7.25 -1.51 3.16
CA ALA A 43 -7.49 -0.09 3.38
C ALA A 43 -7.62 0.13 4.88
N ARG A 44 -6.81 1.06 5.42
CA ARG A 44 -6.87 1.43 6.84
C ARG A 44 -6.82 2.94 7.01
N GLU A 45 -7.49 3.41 8.06
CA GLU A 45 -7.39 4.79 8.51
C GLU A 45 -5.97 5.05 9.03
N VAL A 46 -5.39 6.15 8.59
CA VAL A 46 -4.09 6.63 9.05
C VAL A 46 -4.29 7.17 10.45
N THR A 47 -3.52 6.62 11.39
CA THR A 47 -3.54 7.14 12.76
C THR A 47 -2.95 8.54 12.80
N ARG A 48 -3.35 9.37 13.76
CA ARG A 48 -2.82 10.74 13.90
C ARG A 48 -1.29 10.79 13.92
N SER A 49 -0.64 9.80 14.52
CA SER A 49 0.81 9.69 14.57
C SER A 49 1.46 9.36 13.23
N GLU A 50 0.79 8.56 12.38
CA GLU A 50 1.27 8.31 11.00
C GLU A 50 1.05 9.54 10.12
N ARG A 51 -0.02 10.31 10.33
CA ARG A 51 -0.27 11.57 9.59
C ARG A 51 0.89 12.54 9.69
N GLU A 52 1.40 12.77 10.91
CA GLU A 52 2.53 13.68 11.14
C GLU A 52 3.77 13.23 10.36
N ALA A 53 4.07 11.93 10.36
CA ALA A 53 5.21 11.37 9.64
C ALA A 53 5.10 11.50 8.10
N TYR A 54 3.89 11.61 7.54
CA TYR A 54 3.65 11.81 6.10
C TYR A 54 3.54 13.28 5.70
N GLU A 55 3.10 14.17 6.60
CA GLU A 55 3.03 15.62 6.35
C GLU A 55 4.40 16.33 6.51
N GLU A 56 5.36 15.70 7.19
CA GLU A 56 6.71 16.26 7.43
C GLU A 56 7.78 15.84 6.40
N GLY A 57 7.40 15.07 5.36
CA GLY A 57 8.27 14.64 4.25
C GLY A 57 7.98 15.35 2.94
#